data_AF-A0A2U9C399-F1
#
_entry.id   AF-A0A2U9C399-F1
#
_cell.length_a   1.000
_cell.length_b   1.000
_cell.length_c   1.000
_cell.angle_alpha   90.00
_cell.angle_beta   90.00
_cell.angle_gamma   90.00
#
_symmetry.space_group_name_H-M   'P 1'
#
loop_
_entity.id
_entity.type
_entity.pdbx_description
1 polymer ?
#
loop_
_entity_poly.entity_id
_entity_poly.type
_entity_poly.pdbx_seq_one_letter_code
_entity_poly.pdbx_strand_id
1 'polypeptide(L)'
;MYPREMCPRPIAIEVQTVSGEPASNTSDALLSYDAAYGFACVNAEQRGRSCEDYRVRFTCPEEFCQVSEQCRTRWVNGDNSSDEGDVESIHQLTRTFPGQVCGNPIGIEAKTTAGISAEHTGDTFLSYDVTFGFACINEKQRGKRCEDYQVTLTCPSDFCQGCRTRWFDVDDPTGEGDYETLLQLQMLYAPGRLCTQPVAIEAVTLAGVPAHKTDDVLQVYDATSGFACVNAEQPGGRRCHDYKLCCEPETIMILLTPSSGFFQCTNKLFLSDQATGLQIKEFARKNAANALSVANMVMGMASILSSLAGHHHAACWLVLIGYLLDLADGAVARRLGACSALGAKLDDFADFTTFGIATSLLLRTPDLLDNILCVCYVLSVFVRLCFFSSGIPFMYRGLPCLYSSAILASASLLSGGNMAVLRVIAVALILFMISQNFYPHDRVLESQAWKKVVYAGGVVMVFCSSFPPACVYYLLWSISYILFPTSLWSSKV
;
A
#
# COMPACT_ATOMS: atom_id res chain seq x y z
N MET A 1 -7.99 -27.03 1.85
CA MET A 1 -8.43 -26.37 0.60
C MET A 1 -7.51 -26.91 -0.47
N TYR A 2 -8.03 -27.61 -1.48
CA TYR A 2 -7.25 -28.42 -2.42
C TYR A 2 -6.38 -27.54 -3.35
N PRO A 3 -5.06 -27.41 -3.10
CA PRO A 3 -4.19 -26.62 -3.95
C PRO A 3 -4.09 -27.30 -5.32
N ARG A 4 -4.25 -26.54 -6.41
CA ARG A 4 -4.30 -27.01 -7.83
C ARG A 4 -5.59 -27.66 -8.32
N GLU A 5 -6.52 -28.04 -7.44
CA GLU A 5 -7.82 -28.56 -7.90
C GLU A 5 -8.86 -27.45 -8.12
N MET A 6 -8.63 -26.26 -7.55
CA MET A 6 -9.50 -25.09 -7.69
C MET A 6 -8.68 -23.81 -7.81
N CYS A 7 -8.95 -23.01 -8.85
CA CYS A 7 -8.35 -21.69 -9.03
C CYS A 7 -8.91 -20.66 -8.04
N PRO A 8 -8.15 -19.63 -7.67
CA PRO A 8 -8.61 -18.59 -6.74
C PRO A 8 -9.78 -17.76 -7.27
N ARG A 9 -9.99 -17.75 -8.60
CA ARG A 9 -11.10 -17.06 -9.28
C ARG A 9 -11.62 -17.93 -10.43
N PRO A 10 -12.54 -18.88 -10.18
CA PRO A 10 -13.16 -19.65 -11.24
C PRO A 10 -14.10 -18.76 -12.08
N ILE A 11 -14.13 -19.03 -13.39
CA ILE A 11 -14.91 -18.26 -14.37
C ILE A 11 -16.31 -18.86 -14.52
N ALA A 12 -16.44 -20.18 -14.36
CA ALA A 12 -17.73 -20.86 -14.43
C ALA A 12 -17.81 -22.01 -13.41
N ILE A 13 -19.03 -22.43 -13.11
CA ILE A 13 -19.33 -23.62 -12.32
C ILE A 13 -20.29 -24.50 -13.11
N GLU A 14 -20.05 -25.80 -13.07
CA GLU A 14 -20.93 -26.82 -13.61
C GLU A 14 -21.34 -27.77 -12.50
N VAL A 15 -22.64 -28.03 -12.42
CA VAL A 15 -23.22 -28.85 -11.36
C VAL A 15 -24.12 -29.92 -11.95
N GLN A 16 -23.92 -31.14 -11.48
CA GLN A 16 -24.71 -32.31 -11.87
C GLN A 16 -24.92 -33.19 -10.65
N THR A 17 -25.97 -34.01 -10.66
CA THR A 17 -26.15 -35.04 -9.65
C THR A 17 -25.00 -36.04 -9.70
N VAL A 18 -24.80 -36.81 -8.64
CA VAL A 18 -23.85 -37.92 -8.64
C VAL A 18 -24.20 -38.96 -9.71
N SER A 19 -25.48 -39.07 -10.10
CA SER A 19 -25.96 -39.90 -11.21
C SER A 19 -25.69 -39.32 -12.61
N GLY A 20 -25.23 -38.06 -12.70
CA GLY A 20 -24.83 -37.41 -13.96
C GLY A 20 -25.89 -36.54 -14.62
N GLU A 21 -27.01 -36.27 -13.95
CA GLU A 21 -28.03 -35.36 -14.47
C GLU A 21 -27.65 -33.90 -14.17
N PRO A 22 -27.65 -32.99 -15.16
CA PRO A 22 -27.37 -31.57 -14.93
C PRO A 22 -28.35 -30.97 -13.91
N ALA A 23 -27.87 -30.10 -13.02
CA ALA A 23 -28.73 -29.47 -12.01
C ALA A 23 -29.83 -28.58 -12.62
N SER A 24 -29.69 -28.15 -13.88
CA SER A 24 -30.76 -27.45 -14.61
C SER A 24 -31.96 -28.34 -14.95
N ASN A 25 -31.76 -29.67 -14.97
CA ASN A 25 -32.78 -30.65 -15.32
C ASN A 25 -33.47 -31.27 -14.10
N THR A 26 -32.94 -31.03 -12.90
CA THR A 26 -33.60 -31.46 -11.68
C THR A 26 -34.78 -30.54 -11.36
N SER A 27 -35.77 -31.06 -10.65
CA SER A 27 -36.92 -30.27 -10.19
C SER A 27 -36.61 -29.42 -8.93
N ASP A 28 -35.33 -29.30 -8.58
CA ASP A 28 -34.89 -28.71 -7.32
C ASP A 28 -34.78 -27.19 -7.43
N ALA A 29 -35.22 -26.49 -6.39
CA ALA A 29 -34.96 -25.06 -6.23
C ALA A 29 -33.50 -24.82 -5.81
N LEU A 30 -32.67 -24.27 -6.70
CA LEU A 30 -31.26 -24.01 -6.46
C LEU A 30 -31.08 -22.61 -5.85
N LEU A 31 -30.47 -22.52 -4.67
CA LEU A 31 -30.23 -21.26 -3.96
C LEU A 31 -29.00 -20.52 -4.47
N SER A 32 -27.93 -21.26 -4.78
CA SER A 32 -26.71 -20.73 -5.37
C SER A 32 -26.28 -21.61 -6.54
N TYR A 33 -25.99 -20.99 -7.68
CA TYR A 33 -25.40 -21.59 -8.87
C TYR A 33 -24.52 -20.52 -9.51
N ASP A 34 -23.33 -20.29 -8.96
CA ASP A 34 -22.44 -19.23 -9.41
C ASP A 34 -20.97 -19.62 -9.18
N ALA A 35 -20.07 -19.20 -10.07
CA ALA A 35 -18.65 -19.56 -9.95
C ALA A 35 -17.97 -18.85 -8.76
N ALA A 36 -18.35 -17.61 -8.46
CA ALA A 36 -17.79 -16.84 -7.36
C ALA A 36 -18.33 -17.27 -5.99
N TYR A 37 -19.58 -17.74 -5.92
CA TYR A 37 -20.23 -18.13 -4.66
C TYR A 37 -20.40 -19.64 -4.47
N GLY A 38 -20.22 -20.44 -5.51
CA GLY A 38 -20.39 -21.89 -5.50
C GLY A 38 -21.84 -22.35 -5.74
N PHE A 39 -22.12 -23.59 -5.35
CA PHE A 39 -23.42 -24.22 -5.49
C PHE A 39 -24.07 -24.50 -4.13
N ALA A 40 -25.37 -24.24 -4.02
CA ALA A 40 -26.15 -24.58 -2.83
C ALA A 40 -27.58 -24.98 -3.20
N CYS A 41 -28.02 -26.12 -2.67
CA CYS A 41 -29.41 -26.55 -2.64
C CYS A 41 -29.85 -26.71 -1.18
N VAL A 42 -31.03 -26.19 -0.82
CA VAL A 42 -31.53 -26.21 0.56
C VAL A 42 -32.85 -26.96 0.64
N ASN A 43 -32.90 -28.03 1.47
CA ASN A 43 -34.09 -28.87 1.64
C ASN A 43 -35.35 -28.10 2.06
N ALA A 44 -35.20 -27.02 2.83
CA ALA A 44 -36.32 -26.20 3.29
C ALA A 44 -37.06 -25.46 2.15
N GLU A 45 -36.36 -25.20 1.03
CA GLU A 45 -36.91 -24.53 -0.16
C GLU A 45 -37.48 -25.53 -1.18
N GLN A 46 -37.29 -26.82 -0.95
CA GLN A 46 -37.89 -27.87 -1.75
C GLN A 46 -39.30 -28.14 -1.22
N ARG A 47 -40.30 -28.21 -2.11
CA ARG A 47 -41.73 -28.44 -1.76
C ARG A 47 -41.99 -29.86 -1.22
N GLY A 48 -41.36 -30.23 -0.11
CA GLY A 48 -41.44 -31.55 0.54
C GLY A 48 -40.50 -32.61 -0.02
N ARG A 49 -39.45 -32.24 -0.76
CA ARG A 49 -38.40 -33.16 -1.27
C ARG A 49 -37.05 -32.83 -0.63
N SER A 50 -36.13 -33.78 -0.60
CA SER A 50 -34.72 -33.47 -0.34
C SER A 50 -34.05 -33.04 -1.63
N CYS A 51 -33.06 -32.15 -1.54
CA CYS A 51 -32.13 -31.91 -2.61
C CYS A 51 -31.49 -33.21 -3.07
N GLU A 52 -31.31 -33.35 -4.38
CA GLU A 52 -30.50 -34.42 -4.94
C GLU A 52 -29.03 -34.29 -4.48
N ASP A 53 -28.27 -35.38 -4.55
CA ASP A 53 -26.85 -35.37 -4.23
C ASP A 53 -26.06 -34.83 -5.44
N TYR A 54 -25.45 -33.66 -5.30
CA TYR A 54 -24.79 -32.93 -6.38
C TYR A 54 -23.27 -32.96 -6.23
N ARG A 55 -22.58 -33.04 -7.37
CA ARG A 55 -21.14 -32.78 -7.50
C ARG A 55 -20.91 -31.56 -8.40
N VAL A 56 -19.88 -30.80 -8.09
CA VAL A 56 -19.53 -29.56 -8.79
C VAL A 56 -18.15 -29.66 -9.42
N ARG A 57 -17.94 -28.97 -10.54
CA ARG A 57 -16.62 -28.65 -11.07
C ARG A 57 -16.57 -27.19 -11.49
N PHE A 58 -15.39 -26.61 -11.44
CA PHE A 58 -15.18 -25.20 -11.80
C PHE A 58 -14.33 -25.08 -13.05
N THR A 59 -14.67 -24.11 -13.90
CA THR A 59 -13.84 -23.73 -15.04
C THR A 59 -12.88 -22.64 -14.60
N CYS A 60 -11.59 -22.88 -14.81
CA CYS A 60 -10.55 -21.92 -14.48
C CYS A 60 -10.06 -21.16 -15.71
N PRO A 61 -9.48 -19.96 -15.54
CA PRO A 61 -8.81 -19.24 -16.63
C PRO A 61 -7.73 -20.10 -17.29
N GLU A 62 -7.51 -19.91 -18.59
CA GLU A 62 -6.46 -20.65 -19.32
C GLU A 62 -5.08 -20.49 -18.67
N GLU A 63 -4.80 -19.32 -18.07
CA GLU A 63 -3.54 -19.08 -17.34
C GLU A 63 -3.32 -20.06 -16.19
N PHE A 64 -4.40 -20.52 -15.52
CA PHE A 64 -4.34 -21.52 -14.46
C PHE A 64 -4.16 -22.94 -15.01
N CYS A 65 -4.68 -23.20 -16.22
CA CYS A 65 -4.60 -24.51 -16.87
C CYS A 65 -3.30 -24.72 -17.67
N GLN A 66 -2.66 -23.63 -18.11
CA GLN A 66 -1.39 -23.66 -18.87
C GLN A 66 -0.15 -23.55 -17.97
N VAL A 67 -0.31 -23.61 -16.66
CA VAL A 67 0.81 -23.57 -15.72
C VAL A 67 1.71 -24.78 -15.96
N SER A 68 2.82 -24.55 -16.63
CA SER A 68 3.88 -25.52 -16.75
C SER A 68 4.36 -25.88 -15.34
N GLU A 69 4.38 -27.18 -15.02
CA GLU A 69 5.02 -27.71 -13.81
C GLU A 69 6.49 -27.28 -13.63
N GLN A 70 7.09 -26.65 -14.64
CA GLN A 70 8.49 -26.24 -14.66
C GLN A 70 8.75 -24.90 -13.96
N CYS A 71 7.73 -24.07 -13.66
CA CYS A 71 7.91 -22.76 -13.03
C CYS A 71 7.66 -22.79 -11.51
N ARG A 72 8.43 -23.62 -10.80
CA ARG A 72 8.38 -23.75 -9.35
C ARG A 72 9.64 -23.17 -8.73
N THR A 73 9.48 -22.42 -7.64
CA THR A 73 10.62 -22.01 -6.82
C THR A 73 11.26 -23.24 -6.18
N ARG A 74 12.51 -23.11 -5.75
CA ARG A 74 13.07 -24.08 -4.81
C ARG A 74 12.25 -24.07 -3.51
N TRP A 75 12.38 -25.14 -2.73
CA TRP A 75 11.87 -25.14 -1.37
C TRP A 75 12.63 -24.09 -0.57
N VAL A 76 11.90 -23.13 -0.03
CA VAL A 76 12.41 -22.04 0.79
C VAL A 76 11.81 -22.14 2.18
N ASN A 77 12.62 -21.84 3.18
CA ASN A 77 12.19 -21.71 4.55
C ASN A 77 12.70 -20.36 5.06
N GLY A 78 11.79 -19.53 5.54
CA GLY A 78 11.97 -18.15 5.94
C GLY A 78 12.16 -17.97 7.44
N ASP A 79 11.76 -18.96 8.24
CA ASP A 79 11.98 -19.05 9.67
C ASP A 79 12.12 -20.51 10.16
N ASN A 80 12.80 -20.69 11.30
CA ASN A 80 12.75 -21.97 12.01
C ASN A 80 11.58 -21.92 12.98
N SER A 81 10.91 -23.05 13.22
CA SER A 81 9.83 -23.22 14.21
C SER A 81 10.15 -22.55 15.56
N SER A 82 9.69 -21.31 15.72
CA SER A 82 9.95 -20.46 16.89
C SER A 82 9.15 -20.94 18.11
N ASP A 83 9.30 -20.28 19.26
CA ASP A 83 8.45 -20.53 20.44
C ASP A 83 6.96 -20.22 20.18
N GLU A 84 6.63 -19.44 19.15
CA GLU A 84 5.26 -19.07 18.80
C GLU A 84 4.67 -19.90 17.64
N GLY A 85 5.51 -20.43 16.74
CA GLY A 85 5.08 -21.20 15.57
C GLY A 85 6.04 -21.08 14.38
N ASP A 86 5.56 -21.42 13.19
CA ASP A 86 6.32 -21.47 11.93
C ASP A 86 5.56 -20.69 10.83
N VAL A 87 6.19 -19.69 10.22
CA VAL A 87 5.51 -18.71 9.34
C VAL A 87 6.31 -18.38 8.09
N GLU A 88 5.82 -18.93 6.98
CA GLU A 88 6.33 -18.73 5.63
C GLU A 88 5.52 -17.67 4.88
N SER A 89 5.69 -16.41 5.27
CA SER A 89 4.99 -15.28 4.64
C SER A 89 5.58 -14.94 3.26
N ILE A 90 4.73 -14.84 2.24
CA ILE A 90 5.15 -14.46 0.87
C ILE A 90 5.93 -13.14 0.87
N HIS A 91 5.41 -12.12 1.57
CA HIS A 91 6.05 -10.81 1.63
C HIS A 91 7.44 -10.86 2.30
N GLN A 92 7.62 -11.71 3.32
CA GLN A 92 8.92 -11.91 3.95
C GLN A 92 9.85 -12.69 3.04
N LEU A 93 9.37 -13.77 2.43
CA LEU A 93 10.13 -14.61 1.50
C LEU A 93 10.64 -13.83 0.27
N THR A 94 9.83 -12.92 -0.30
CA THR A 94 10.27 -12.06 -1.41
C THR A 94 11.41 -11.12 -1.00
N ARG A 95 11.46 -10.68 0.26
CA ARG A 95 12.57 -9.83 0.76
C ARG A 95 13.80 -10.65 1.14
N THR A 96 13.61 -11.83 1.73
CA THR A 96 14.70 -12.71 2.16
C THR A 96 15.38 -13.38 0.98
N PHE A 97 14.62 -13.75 -0.05
CA PHE A 97 15.08 -14.45 -1.25
C PHE A 97 14.72 -13.68 -2.53
N PRO A 98 15.25 -12.46 -2.72
CA PRO A 98 14.92 -11.63 -3.88
C PRO A 98 15.32 -12.32 -5.18
N GLY A 99 14.43 -12.31 -6.17
CA GLY A 99 14.62 -12.97 -7.47
C GLY A 99 14.53 -14.51 -7.45
N GLN A 100 14.40 -15.15 -6.29
CA GLN A 100 14.19 -16.60 -6.17
C GLN A 100 12.73 -16.97 -5.85
N VAL A 101 11.95 -15.99 -5.39
CA VAL A 101 10.55 -16.11 -4.97
C VAL A 101 9.74 -15.02 -5.68
N CYS A 102 8.65 -15.39 -6.36
CA CYS A 102 7.75 -14.42 -6.99
C CYS A 102 6.86 -13.72 -5.96
N GLY A 103 6.57 -12.44 -6.18
CA GLY A 103 5.68 -11.65 -5.30
C GLY A 103 4.19 -11.92 -5.50
N ASN A 104 3.82 -12.60 -6.58
CA ASN A 104 2.45 -12.94 -6.97
C ASN A 104 2.30 -14.44 -7.31
N PRO A 105 2.53 -15.35 -6.36
CA PRO A 105 2.42 -16.78 -6.61
C PRO A 105 0.99 -17.18 -6.97
N ILE A 106 0.87 -18.18 -7.85
CA ILE A 106 -0.41 -18.76 -8.29
C ILE A 106 -0.72 -20.10 -7.62
N GLY A 107 0.30 -20.70 -6.98
CA GLY A 107 0.15 -21.87 -6.13
C GLY A 107 1.19 -21.87 -5.02
N ILE A 108 0.86 -22.49 -3.89
CA ILE A 108 1.77 -22.71 -2.76
C ILE A 108 1.62 -24.15 -2.29
N GLU A 109 2.75 -24.81 -2.05
CA GLU A 109 2.80 -26.13 -1.43
C GLU A 109 3.74 -26.07 -0.23
N ALA A 110 3.34 -26.70 0.88
CA ALA A 110 4.10 -26.76 2.12
C ALA A 110 4.40 -28.21 2.51
N LYS A 111 5.62 -28.45 2.99
CA LYS A 111 6.05 -29.71 3.60
C LYS A 111 6.99 -29.44 4.75
N THR A 112 7.14 -30.38 5.67
CA THR A 112 8.12 -30.25 6.74
C THR A 112 9.55 -30.29 6.20
N THR A 113 10.54 -29.82 6.96
CA THR A 113 11.96 -30.00 6.63
C THR A 113 12.36 -31.47 6.53
N ALA A 114 11.62 -32.37 7.22
CA ALA A 114 11.72 -33.83 7.09
C ALA A 114 11.02 -34.40 5.83
N GLY A 115 10.34 -33.57 5.04
CA GLY A 115 9.73 -33.95 3.75
C GLY A 115 8.30 -34.48 3.84
N ILE A 116 7.64 -34.38 4.99
CA ILE A 116 6.24 -34.80 5.16
C ILE A 116 5.35 -33.67 4.63
N SER A 117 4.46 -33.98 3.68
CA SER A 117 3.48 -32.99 3.19
C SER A 117 2.62 -32.46 4.33
N ALA A 118 2.36 -31.15 4.34
CA ALA A 118 1.57 -30.49 5.38
C ALA A 118 0.17 -31.10 5.56
N GLU A 119 -0.41 -31.69 4.52
CA GLU A 119 -1.72 -32.36 4.62
C GLU A 119 -1.69 -33.61 5.51
N HIS A 120 -0.52 -34.22 5.70
CA HIS A 120 -0.33 -35.47 6.43
C HIS A 120 0.23 -35.29 7.84
N THR A 121 0.55 -34.05 8.25
CA THR A 121 1.09 -33.78 9.60
C THR A 121 0.00 -33.75 10.67
N GLY A 122 -1.24 -33.43 10.26
CA GLY A 122 -2.38 -33.27 11.17
C GLY A 122 -2.38 -31.94 11.94
N ASP A 123 -1.49 -31.01 11.59
CA ASP A 123 -1.45 -29.67 12.17
C ASP A 123 -2.59 -28.79 11.66
N THR A 124 -3.04 -27.88 12.50
CA THR A 124 -4.03 -26.86 12.11
C THR A 124 -3.34 -25.59 11.63
N PHE A 125 -3.50 -25.25 10.35
CA PHE A 125 -2.87 -24.08 9.74
C PHE A 125 -3.73 -22.82 9.93
N LEU A 126 -3.10 -21.71 10.35
CA LEU A 126 -3.75 -20.39 10.38
C LEU A 126 -3.90 -19.83 8.96
N SER A 127 -2.88 -20.05 8.13
CA SER A 127 -2.82 -19.59 6.74
C SER A 127 -2.22 -20.69 5.87
N TYR A 128 -2.83 -20.93 4.72
CA TYR A 128 -2.28 -21.80 3.68
C TYR A 128 -2.86 -21.36 2.33
N ASP A 129 -2.41 -20.20 1.88
CA ASP A 129 -2.85 -19.59 0.62
C ASP A 129 -1.73 -18.74 -0.01
N VAL A 130 -1.90 -18.41 -1.28
CA VAL A 130 -0.90 -17.66 -2.07
C VAL A 130 -0.85 -16.16 -1.76
N THR A 131 -1.81 -15.62 -1.00
CA THR A 131 -1.87 -14.19 -0.66
C THR A 131 -1.04 -13.90 0.58
N PHE A 132 -1.23 -14.68 1.64
CA PHE A 132 -0.51 -14.52 2.90
C PHE A 132 0.73 -15.42 3.00
N GLY A 133 0.63 -16.63 2.44
CA GLY A 133 1.64 -17.68 2.58
C GLY A 133 1.16 -18.80 3.50
N PHE A 134 2.10 -19.50 4.10
CA PHE A 134 1.83 -20.61 5.02
C PHE A 134 2.14 -20.18 6.46
N ALA A 135 1.27 -20.52 7.41
CA ALA A 135 1.48 -20.22 8.81
C ALA A 135 0.87 -21.28 9.72
N CYS A 136 1.68 -21.82 10.62
CA CYS A 136 1.29 -22.68 11.73
C CYS A 136 1.61 -21.97 13.05
N ILE A 137 0.67 -21.96 14.00
CA ILE A 137 0.88 -21.38 15.33
C ILE A 137 0.72 -22.46 16.40
N ASN A 138 1.64 -22.48 17.37
CA ASN A 138 1.69 -23.47 18.46
C ASN A 138 0.40 -23.48 19.30
N GLU A 139 -0.14 -22.31 19.63
CA GLU A 139 -1.36 -22.14 20.45
C GLU A 139 -2.61 -22.80 19.81
N LYS A 140 -2.62 -22.97 18.48
CA LYS A 140 -3.74 -23.59 17.76
C LYS A 140 -3.63 -25.12 17.66
N GLN A 141 -2.52 -25.71 18.09
CA GLN A 141 -2.33 -27.16 18.08
C GLN A 141 -2.85 -27.80 19.37
N ARG A 142 -3.49 -28.97 19.28
CA ARG A 142 -4.06 -29.72 20.42
C ARG A 142 -3.02 -30.39 21.34
N GLY A 143 -1.81 -29.83 21.43
CA GLY A 143 -0.72 -30.34 22.28
C GLY A 143 0.61 -30.62 21.55
N LYS A 144 0.84 -29.99 20.39
CA LYS A 144 2.10 -30.07 19.64
C LYS A 144 2.68 -28.67 19.44
N ARG A 145 4.01 -28.57 19.25
CA ARG A 145 4.60 -27.43 18.53
C ARG A 145 4.38 -27.69 17.04
N CYS A 146 4.22 -26.63 16.27
CA CYS A 146 4.22 -26.72 14.82
C CYS A 146 5.48 -27.44 14.36
N GLU A 147 5.31 -28.34 13.40
CA GLU A 147 6.47 -28.84 12.66
C GLU A 147 7.13 -27.67 11.91
N ASP A 148 8.39 -27.86 11.56
CA ASP A 148 9.19 -26.89 10.83
C ASP A 148 8.91 -27.04 9.34
N TYR A 149 8.24 -26.08 8.71
CA TYR A 149 7.79 -26.18 7.32
C TYR A 149 8.70 -25.41 6.37
N GLN A 150 8.64 -25.80 5.11
CA GLN A 150 9.24 -25.11 3.98
C GLN A 150 8.20 -25.08 2.88
N VAL A 151 8.21 -24.00 2.09
CA VAL A 151 7.25 -23.79 1.00
C VAL A 151 7.93 -23.75 -0.34
N THR A 152 7.19 -24.15 -1.37
CA THR A 152 7.54 -23.92 -2.77
C THR A 152 6.37 -23.22 -3.43
N LEU A 153 6.69 -22.20 -4.22
CA LEU A 153 5.69 -21.40 -4.91
C LEU A 153 5.68 -21.79 -6.37
N THR A 154 4.46 -21.90 -6.90
CA THR A 154 4.25 -21.94 -8.35
C THR A 154 4.08 -20.50 -8.80
N CYS A 155 4.93 -20.07 -9.72
CA CYS A 155 4.96 -18.69 -10.19
C CYS A 155 4.31 -18.57 -11.58
N PRO A 156 3.80 -17.38 -11.93
CA PRO A 156 3.32 -17.09 -13.28
C PRO A 156 4.41 -17.32 -14.34
N SER A 157 4.00 -17.61 -15.58
CA SER A 157 4.92 -17.80 -16.72
C SER A 157 5.90 -16.66 -16.91
N ASP A 158 5.49 -15.43 -16.62
CA ASP A 158 6.27 -14.21 -16.82
C ASP A 158 7.49 -14.15 -15.89
N PHE A 159 7.38 -14.75 -14.69
CA PHE A 159 8.51 -14.93 -13.77
C PHE A 159 9.56 -15.91 -14.34
N CYS A 160 9.12 -16.86 -15.16
CA CYS A 160 9.98 -17.88 -15.77
C CYS A 160 10.37 -17.59 -17.22
N GLN A 161 9.72 -16.63 -17.88
CA GLN A 161 9.98 -16.15 -19.24
C GLN A 161 10.36 -14.67 -19.19
N GLY A 162 11.50 -14.35 -18.59
CA GLY A 162 11.99 -12.97 -18.49
C GLY A 162 12.27 -12.36 -19.87
N CYS A 163 11.58 -11.28 -20.24
CA CYS A 163 12.03 -10.39 -21.31
C CYS A 163 13.24 -9.60 -20.81
N ARG A 164 14.45 -10.04 -21.18
CA ARG A 164 15.69 -9.31 -20.89
C ARG A 164 15.99 -8.33 -22.00
N THR A 165 16.40 -7.11 -21.66
CA THR A 165 17.03 -6.22 -22.63
C THR A 165 18.36 -6.82 -23.12
N ARG A 166 18.90 -6.29 -24.22
CA ARG A 166 20.29 -6.59 -24.62
C ARG A 166 21.26 -6.16 -23.51
N TRP A 167 22.50 -6.66 -23.58
CA TRP A 167 23.58 -6.19 -22.72
C TRP A 167 23.97 -4.74 -23.05
N PHE A 168 24.20 -3.93 -22.02
CA PHE A 168 24.71 -2.57 -22.10
C PHE A 168 26.03 -2.45 -21.35
N ASP A 169 26.97 -1.76 -21.96
CA ASP A 169 28.33 -1.52 -21.52
C ASP A 169 28.60 -0.05 -21.92
N VAL A 170 29.03 0.78 -20.97
CA VAL A 170 29.06 2.25 -21.09
C VAL A 170 30.47 2.80 -20.97
N ASP A 171 31.27 2.26 -20.07
CA ASP A 171 32.65 2.65 -19.84
C ASP A 171 33.53 1.43 -19.60
N ASP A 172 34.78 1.49 -20.06
CA ASP A 172 35.80 0.51 -19.72
C ASP A 172 36.26 0.75 -18.26
N PRO A 173 36.81 -0.25 -17.53
CA PRO A 173 37.25 -0.13 -16.12
C PRO A 173 38.49 0.76 -15.90
N THR A 174 38.79 1.66 -16.84
CA THR A 174 39.90 2.61 -16.80
C THR A 174 39.55 3.84 -15.96
N GLY A 175 40.40 4.21 -15.01
CA GLY A 175 40.14 5.33 -14.09
C GLY A 175 39.76 4.83 -12.70
N GLU A 176 38.66 5.36 -12.13
CA GLU A 176 38.21 5.08 -10.76
C GLU A 176 37.42 3.76 -10.64
N GLY A 177 36.98 3.14 -11.72
CA GLY A 177 36.10 1.96 -11.68
C GLY A 177 35.39 1.68 -13.00
N ASP A 178 34.36 0.84 -12.94
CA ASP A 178 33.44 0.41 -14.01
C ASP A 178 32.00 0.78 -13.61
N TYR A 179 31.23 1.50 -14.45
CA TYR A 179 30.01 2.19 -14.02
C TYR A 179 28.86 2.13 -15.04
N GLU A 180 28.04 1.08 -14.98
CA GLU A 180 26.80 1.00 -15.75
C GLU A 180 25.58 1.45 -14.92
N THR A 181 25.56 2.71 -14.50
CA THR A 181 24.44 3.24 -13.69
C THR A 181 23.14 3.38 -14.49
N LEU A 182 21.99 3.15 -13.85
CA LEU A 182 20.68 3.24 -14.50
C LEU A 182 20.44 4.64 -15.07
N LEU A 183 20.81 5.68 -14.31
CA LEU A 183 20.67 7.07 -14.74
C LEU A 183 21.46 7.36 -16.02
N GLN A 184 22.70 6.87 -16.11
CA GLN A 184 23.57 7.06 -17.27
C GLN A 184 23.07 6.30 -18.48
N LEU A 185 22.61 5.05 -18.29
CA LEU A 185 21.98 4.24 -19.32
C LEU A 185 20.69 4.87 -19.87
N GLN A 186 19.86 5.45 -19.00
CA GLN A 186 18.65 6.16 -19.40
C GLN A 186 18.99 7.43 -20.20
N MET A 187 20.01 8.17 -19.79
CA MET A 187 20.47 9.35 -20.51
C MET A 187 21.05 9.03 -21.90
N LEU A 188 21.77 7.91 -22.05
CA LEU A 188 22.42 7.54 -23.32
C LEU A 188 21.48 6.82 -24.31
N TYR A 189 20.55 5.99 -23.82
CA TYR A 189 19.81 5.03 -24.65
C TYR A 189 18.28 5.22 -24.65
N ALA A 190 17.72 6.23 -23.99
CA ALA A 190 16.28 6.55 -24.02
C ALA A 190 15.90 7.57 -25.14
N PRO A 191 14.67 7.51 -25.68
CA PRO A 191 13.57 6.61 -25.34
C PRO A 191 13.48 5.37 -26.25
N GLY A 192 13.18 4.19 -25.67
CA GLY A 192 12.74 2.99 -26.40
C GLY A 192 13.69 1.77 -26.39
N ARG A 193 14.88 1.85 -25.78
CA ARG A 193 15.82 0.71 -25.68
C ARG A 193 16.13 0.24 -24.25
N LEU A 194 15.79 1.04 -23.25
CA LEU A 194 16.05 0.75 -21.84
C LEU A 194 14.74 0.76 -21.04
N CYS A 195 14.63 -0.07 -20.00
CA CYS A 195 13.48 -0.11 -19.11
C CYS A 195 13.34 1.23 -18.37
N THR A 196 12.13 1.80 -18.32
CA THR A 196 11.84 3.04 -17.58
C THR A 196 11.87 2.82 -16.06
N GLN A 197 11.53 1.61 -15.62
CA GLN A 197 11.65 1.11 -14.25
C GLN A 197 12.07 -0.36 -14.30
N PRO A 198 13.38 -0.67 -14.28
CA PRO A 198 13.85 -2.05 -14.23
C PRO A 198 13.49 -2.69 -12.89
N VAL A 199 12.95 -3.91 -12.93
CA VAL A 199 12.58 -4.68 -11.72
C VAL A 199 13.69 -5.62 -11.25
N ALA A 200 14.66 -5.90 -12.11
CA ALA A 200 15.85 -6.69 -11.85
C ALA A 200 16.99 -6.23 -12.77
N ILE A 201 18.24 -6.44 -12.32
CA ILE A 201 19.44 -6.28 -13.15
C ILE A 201 20.34 -7.51 -13.04
N GLU A 202 21.03 -7.83 -14.13
CA GLU A 202 22.09 -8.83 -14.16
C GLU A 202 23.37 -8.16 -14.66
N ALA A 203 24.50 -8.41 -13.98
CA ALA A 203 25.83 -7.97 -14.38
C ALA A 203 26.73 -9.16 -14.69
N VAL A 204 27.38 -9.14 -15.86
CA VAL A 204 28.37 -10.16 -16.27
C VAL A 204 29.60 -9.46 -16.84
N THR A 205 30.77 -10.06 -16.71
CA THR A 205 31.96 -9.53 -17.37
C THR A 205 31.83 -9.64 -18.89
N LEU A 206 32.66 -8.93 -19.67
CA LEU A 206 32.75 -9.15 -21.12
C LEU A 206 33.09 -10.61 -21.48
N ALA A 207 33.82 -11.31 -20.61
CA ALA A 207 34.13 -12.73 -20.73
C ALA A 207 32.94 -13.66 -20.34
N GLY A 208 31.80 -13.10 -19.92
CA GLY A 208 30.58 -13.82 -19.59
C GLY A 208 30.54 -14.41 -18.17
N VAL A 209 31.40 -13.93 -17.27
CA VAL A 209 31.41 -14.38 -15.87
C VAL A 209 30.43 -13.52 -15.06
N PRO A 210 29.42 -14.09 -14.39
CA PRO A 210 28.50 -13.31 -13.56
C PRO A 210 29.22 -12.57 -12.43
N ALA A 211 28.77 -11.35 -12.11
CA ALA A 211 29.39 -10.50 -11.10
C ALA A 211 29.36 -11.06 -9.66
N HIS A 212 28.48 -12.02 -9.36
CA HIS A 212 28.49 -12.72 -8.07
C HIS A 212 29.54 -13.85 -7.99
N LYS A 213 30.19 -14.19 -9.12
CA LYS A 213 31.25 -15.20 -9.22
C LYS A 213 32.63 -14.58 -9.41
N THR A 214 32.70 -13.26 -9.49
CA THR A 214 33.96 -12.52 -9.50
C THR A 214 34.39 -12.26 -8.05
N ASP A 215 35.69 -12.08 -7.83
CA ASP A 215 36.25 -11.69 -6.52
C ASP A 215 36.23 -10.16 -6.32
N ASP A 216 35.40 -9.45 -7.09
CA ASP A 216 35.32 -7.99 -7.08
C ASP A 216 34.36 -7.51 -5.99
N VAL A 217 34.71 -6.40 -5.34
CA VAL A 217 33.84 -5.71 -4.39
C VAL A 217 32.93 -4.76 -5.17
N LEU A 218 31.63 -5.07 -5.21
CA LEU A 218 30.63 -4.30 -5.93
C LEU A 218 30.04 -3.23 -5.01
N GLN A 219 30.18 -1.96 -5.39
CA GLN A 219 29.67 -0.83 -4.61
C GLN A 219 28.16 -0.65 -4.81
N VAL A 220 27.69 -0.85 -6.04
CA VAL A 220 26.28 -0.76 -6.42
C VAL A 220 25.94 -1.96 -7.29
N TYR A 221 24.87 -2.69 -6.94
CA TYR A 221 24.34 -3.80 -7.72
C TYR A 221 22.85 -4.01 -7.42
N ASP A 222 22.01 -3.10 -7.92
CA ASP A 222 20.56 -3.16 -7.73
C ASP A 222 19.80 -2.54 -8.92
N ALA A 223 18.54 -2.94 -9.10
CA ALA A 223 17.78 -2.50 -10.27
C ALA A 223 17.49 -1.00 -10.28
N THR A 224 17.41 -0.34 -9.12
CA THR A 224 17.08 1.08 -9.03
C THR A 224 18.27 1.99 -9.35
N SER A 225 19.49 1.54 -9.06
CA SER A 225 20.71 2.33 -9.20
C SER A 225 21.58 1.90 -10.39
N GLY A 226 21.49 0.63 -10.82
CA GLY A 226 22.35 0.02 -11.83
C GLY A 226 23.54 -0.72 -11.21
N PHE A 227 24.73 -0.59 -11.81
CA PHE A 227 25.94 -1.24 -11.34
C PHE A 227 27.10 -0.25 -11.18
N ALA A 228 27.94 -0.47 -10.18
CA ALA A 228 29.21 0.24 -10.01
C ALA A 228 30.23 -0.65 -9.30
N CYS A 229 31.42 -0.76 -9.88
CA CYS A 229 32.61 -1.35 -9.27
C CYS A 229 33.71 -0.29 -9.18
N VAL A 230 34.30 -0.09 -8.00
CA VAL A 230 35.33 0.95 -7.78
C VAL A 230 36.70 0.32 -7.59
N ASN A 231 37.69 0.75 -8.40
CA ASN A 231 39.05 0.23 -8.39
C ASN A 231 39.75 0.41 -7.02
N ALA A 232 39.51 1.55 -6.36
CA ALA A 232 40.11 1.87 -5.06
C ALA A 232 39.64 0.95 -3.92
N GLU A 233 38.49 0.29 -4.09
CA GLU A 233 37.88 -0.59 -3.09
C GLU A 233 38.25 -2.07 -3.30
N GLN A 234 39.01 -2.39 -4.36
CA GLN A 234 39.38 -3.76 -4.68
C GLN A 234 40.56 -4.28 -3.85
N PRO A 235 40.45 -5.49 -3.28
CA PRO A 235 41.52 -6.07 -2.49
C PRO A 235 42.77 -6.34 -3.33
N GLY A 236 43.91 -5.84 -2.85
CA GLY A 236 45.22 -6.00 -3.50
C GLY A 236 45.53 -5.00 -4.60
N GLY A 237 44.76 -3.89 -4.72
CA GLY A 237 44.99 -2.87 -5.76
C GLY A 237 44.67 -3.36 -7.17
N ARG A 238 43.82 -4.39 -7.27
CA ARG A 238 43.32 -4.93 -8.54
C ARG A 238 42.34 -3.95 -9.17
N ARG A 239 42.19 -4.03 -10.49
CA ARG A 239 41.13 -3.29 -11.20
C ARG A 239 39.88 -4.14 -11.26
N CYS A 240 38.73 -3.46 -11.29
CA CYS A 240 37.44 -4.06 -11.60
C CYS A 240 37.52 -4.80 -12.93
N HIS A 241 36.81 -5.91 -13.03
CA HIS A 241 36.50 -6.50 -14.32
C HIS A 241 35.55 -5.56 -15.09
N ASP A 242 35.48 -5.77 -16.40
CA ASP A 242 34.68 -4.99 -17.33
C ASP A 242 33.30 -5.65 -17.47
N TYR A 243 32.24 -4.97 -17.03
CA TYR A 243 30.89 -5.48 -16.86
C TYR A 243 29.89 -4.92 -17.86
N LYS A 244 28.89 -5.75 -18.18
CA LYS A 244 27.73 -5.38 -18.98
C LYS A 244 26.43 -5.77 -18.28
N LEU A 245 25.39 -4.97 -18.45
CA LEU A 245 24.10 -5.10 -17.77
C LEU A 245 22.92 -5.49 -18.67
N CYS A 246 21.96 -6.24 -18.15
CA CYS A 246 20.61 -6.35 -18.72
C CYS A 246 19.51 -6.10 -17.67
N CYS A 247 18.33 -5.65 -18.13
CA CYS A 247 17.19 -5.25 -17.30
C CYS A 247 15.89 -5.94 -17.75
N GLU A 248 14.92 -6.07 -16.84
CA GLU A 248 13.56 -6.56 -17.13
C GLU A 248 12.56 -5.38 -17.20
N PRO A 249 11.70 -5.30 -18.24
CA PRO A 249 10.72 -4.23 -18.37
C PRO A 249 9.48 -4.49 -17.51
N GLU A 250 8.92 -3.42 -16.95
CA GLU A 250 7.61 -3.43 -16.30
C GLU A 250 6.51 -3.71 -17.35
N THR A 251 5.66 -4.72 -17.12
CA THR A 251 4.54 -5.04 -18.00
C THR A 251 3.48 -3.94 -17.94
N ILE A 252 3.52 -3.02 -18.91
CA ILE A 252 2.54 -1.94 -19.06
C ILE A 252 1.19 -2.53 -19.50
N MET A 253 0.16 -2.44 -18.65
CA MET A 253 -1.23 -2.55 -19.09
C MET A 253 -1.62 -1.27 -19.84
N ILE A 254 -1.39 -1.25 -21.15
CA ILE A 254 -1.84 -0.19 -22.05
C ILE A 254 -3.35 -0.32 -22.20
N LEU A 255 -4.13 0.67 -21.75
CA LEU A 255 -5.39 1.03 -22.38
C LEU A 255 -5.58 2.56 -22.33
N LEU A 256 -5.13 3.19 -23.41
CA LEU A 256 -5.66 4.48 -23.87
C LEU A 256 -7.06 4.22 -24.48
N THR A 257 -8.11 4.83 -23.92
CA THR A 257 -9.10 5.67 -24.63
C THR A 257 -10.24 6.13 -23.70
N PRO A 258 -10.93 7.24 -24.04
CA PRO A 258 -11.70 8.04 -23.09
C PRO A 258 -13.23 7.90 -23.21
N SER A 259 -13.90 8.42 -22.18
CA SER A 259 -15.29 8.90 -22.13
C SER A 259 -16.44 7.90 -21.97
N SER A 260 -17.42 8.34 -21.17
CA SER A 260 -18.76 7.78 -20.90
C SER A 260 -18.87 6.60 -19.94
N GLY A 261 -18.89 6.93 -18.64
CA GLY A 261 -19.42 6.05 -17.59
C GLY A 261 -19.83 6.79 -16.30
N PHE A 262 -19.64 8.10 -16.26
CA PHE A 262 -20.03 8.99 -15.17
C PHE A 262 -21.50 9.41 -15.35
N PHE A 263 -22.45 8.47 -15.32
CA PHE A 263 -23.90 8.66 -15.06
C PHE A 263 -24.65 7.37 -15.47
N GLN A 264 -24.83 6.44 -14.54
CA GLN A 264 -26.03 5.60 -14.44
C GLN A 264 -25.84 4.54 -13.34
N CYS A 265 -26.28 4.87 -12.12
CA CYS A 265 -26.95 3.89 -11.27
C CYS A 265 -27.84 4.60 -10.25
N THR A 266 -28.76 5.42 -10.75
CA THR A 266 -29.99 5.77 -10.03
C THR A 266 -31.15 5.14 -10.78
N ASN A 267 -31.48 3.92 -10.37
CA ASN A 267 -32.83 3.30 -10.37
C ASN A 267 -32.71 1.79 -10.53
N LYS A 268 -32.57 1.10 -9.39
CA LYS A 268 -33.35 -0.10 -9.08
C LYS A 268 -33.37 -0.30 -7.56
N LEU A 269 -34.03 0.65 -6.90
CA LEU A 269 -34.70 0.39 -5.65
C LEU A 269 -35.96 -0.40 -6.02
N PHE A 270 -36.03 -1.67 -5.63
CA PHE A 270 -37.21 -2.40 -5.14
C PHE A 270 -36.93 -3.92 -5.18
N LEU A 271 -36.96 -4.52 -3.98
CA LEU A 271 -37.02 -5.96 -3.64
C LEU A 271 -35.69 -6.74 -3.46
N SER A 272 -35.12 -6.68 -2.26
CA SER A 272 -34.85 -7.85 -1.38
C SER A 272 -34.06 -7.38 -0.14
N ASP A 273 -34.70 -7.41 1.03
CA ASP A 273 -34.48 -6.50 2.16
C ASP A 273 -33.70 -7.10 3.35
N GLN A 274 -32.76 -8.04 3.14
CA GLN A 274 -31.98 -8.57 4.28
C GLN A 274 -30.54 -9.05 4.00
N ALA A 275 -30.20 -9.47 2.78
CA ALA A 275 -28.84 -9.99 2.46
C ALA A 275 -27.85 -8.92 1.93
N THR A 276 -28.36 -7.83 1.34
CA THR A 276 -27.60 -6.70 0.79
C THR A 276 -26.93 -5.85 1.87
N GLY A 277 -27.52 -5.78 3.06
CA GLY A 277 -27.03 -4.94 4.16
C GLY A 277 -25.63 -5.35 4.64
N LEU A 278 -25.32 -6.65 4.71
CA LEU A 278 -24.04 -7.11 5.26
C LEU A 278 -22.87 -6.87 4.28
N GLN A 279 -23.06 -7.16 3.00
CA GLN A 279 -22.03 -6.95 1.97
C GLN A 279 -21.80 -5.47 1.66
N ILE A 280 -22.86 -4.66 1.60
CA ILE A 280 -22.72 -3.20 1.44
C ILE A 280 -22.03 -2.62 2.68
N LYS A 281 -22.37 -3.09 3.89
CA LYS A 281 -21.73 -2.63 5.13
C LYS A 281 -20.27 -3.06 5.20
N GLU A 282 -19.91 -4.23 4.70
CA GLU A 282 -18.52 -4.71 4.67
C GLU A 282 -17.68 -4.03 3.58
N PHE A 283 -18.25 -3.77 2.40
CA PHE A 283 -17.63 -2.96 1.35
C PHE A 283 -17.47 -1.50 1.78
N ALA A 284 -18.51 -0.91 2.40
CA ALA A 284 -18.45 0.43 2.96
C ALA A 284 -17.44 0.51 4.11
N ARG A 285 -17.36 -0.52 4.96
CA ARG A 285 -16.36 -0.63 6.04
C ARG A 285 -14.94 -0.68 5.50
N LYS A 286 -14.68 -1.49 4.47
CA LYS A 286 -13.36 -1.62 3.84
C LYS A 286 -12.92 -0.35 3.10
N ASN A 287 -13.86 0.42 2.56
CA ASN A 287 -13.56 1.65 1.81
C ASN A 287 -13.80 2.95 2.61
N ALA A 288 -14.21 2.86 3.88
CA ALA A 288 -14.54 4.04 4.69
C ALA A 288 -13.34 4.98 4.86
N ALA A 289 -12.15 4.45 5.12
CA ALA A 289 -10.94 5.24 5.26
C ALA A 289 -10.56 5.94 3.95
N ASN A 290 -10.56 5.20 2.83
CA ASN A 290 -10.28 5.78 1.51
C ASN A 290 -11.30 6.89 1.15
N ALA A 291 -12.57 6.71 1.51
CA ALA A 291 -13.59 7.74 1.30
C ALA A 291 -13.33 9.00 2.15
N LEU A 292 -12.78 8.86 3.35
CA LEU A 292 -12.38 9.99 4.20
C LEU A 292 -11.18 10.74 3.60
N SER A 293 -10.15 10.06 3.11
CA SER A 293 -9.00 10.70 2.44
C SER A 293 -9.45 11.42 1.15
N VAL A 294 -10.36 10.81 0.37
CA VAL A 294 -10.98 11.47 -0.79
C VAL A 294 -11.80 12.69 -0.36
N ALA A 295 -12.56 12.61 0.73
CA ALA A 295 -13.30 13.75 1.26
C ALA A 295 -12.36 14.87 1.72
N ASN A 296 -11.24 14.54 2.38
CA ASN A 296 -10.19 15.51 2.73
C ASN A 296 -9.67 16.23 1.48
N MET A 297 -9.29 15.46 0.44
CA MET A 297 -8.84 16.03 -0.83
C MET A 297 -9.90 16.95 -1.47
N VAL A 298 -11.18 16.58 -1.44
CA VAL A 298 -12.28 17.43 -1.94
C VAL A 298 -12.40 18.74 -1.14
N MET A 299 -12.23 18.70 0.19
CA MET A 299 -12.18 19.91 1.02
C MET A 299 -10.97 20.79 0.66
N GLY A 300 -9.80 20.19 0.42
CA GLY A 300 -8.60 20.88 -0.07
C GLY A 300 -8.85 21.59 -1.41
N MET A 301 -9.41 20.88 -2.39
CA MET A 301 -9.76 21.45 -3.70
C MET A 301 -10.80 22.58 -3.59
N ALA A 302 -11.83 22.41 -2.76
CA ALA A 302 -12.82 23.45 -2.50
C ALA A 302 -12.20 24.68 -1.81
N SER A 303 -11.22 24.47 -0.93
CA SER A 303 -10.47 25.54 -0.27
C SER A 303 -9.58 26.32 -1.24
N ILE A 304 -8.92 25.61 -2.17
CA ILE A 304 -8.15 26.22 -3.27
C ILE A 304 -9.07 27.12 -4.09
N LEU A 305 -10.20 26.60 -4.56
CA LEU A 305 -11.17 27.38 -5.34
C LEU A 305 -11.71 28.58 -4.56
N SER A 306 -12.01 28.41 -3.27
CA SER A 306 -12.49 29.48 -2.40
C SER A 306 -11.42 30.58 -2.19
N SER A 307 -10.16 30.19 -2.02
CA SER A 307 -9.02 31.12 -1.88
C SER A 307 -8.77 31.90 -3.17
N LEU A 308 -8.94 31.25 -4.33
CA LEU A 308 -8.82 31.91 -5.63
C LEU A 308 -9.99 32.85 -5.91
N ALA A 309 -11.20 32.52 -5.44
CA ALA A 309 -12.39 33.36 -5.55
C ALA A 309 -12.43 34.52 -4.52
N GLY A 310 -11.47 34.62 -3.60
CA GLY A 310 -11.42 35.65 -2.56
C GLY A 310 -12.26 35.35 -1.32
N HIS A 311 -12.87 34.17 -1.22
CA HIS A 311 -13.63 33.72 -0.04
C HIS A 311 -12.69 33.11 1.03
N HIS A 312 -11.79 33.93 1.58
CA HIS A 312 -10.76 33.50 2.52
C HIS A 312 -11.31 32.83 3.79
N HIS A 313 -12.44 33.30 4.30
CA HIS A 313 -13.07 32.72 5.48
C HIS A 313 -13.53 31.28 5.23
N ALA A 314 -14.20 31.03 4.09
CA ALA A 314 -14.63 29.69 3.70
C ALA A 314 -13.43 28.76 3.46
N ALA A 315 -12.37 29.25 2.82
CA ALA A 315 -11.15 28.49 2.59
C ALA A 315 -10.50 27.99 3.89
N CYS A 316 -10.39 28.85 4.91
CA CYS A 316 -9.83 28.46 6.21
C CYS A 316 -10.66 27.36 6.89
N TRP A 317 -11.99 27.48 6.86
CA TRP A 317 -12.88 26.46 7.44
C TRP A 317 -12.79 25.12 6.70
N LEU A 318 -12.69 25.12 5.38
CA LEU A 318 -12.50 23.91 4.58
C LEU A 318 -11.18 23.20 4.94
N VAL A 319 -10.10 23.94 5.19
CA VAL A 319 -8.83 23.35 5.69
C VAL A 319 -9.00 22.74 7.08
N LEU A 320 -9.73 23.40 7.99
CA LEU A 320 -10.01 22.86 9.33
C LEU A 320 -10.91 21.61 9.30
N ILE A 321 -11.82 21.51 8.33
CA ILE A 321 -12.59 20.28 8.10
C ILE A 321 -11.68 19.17 7.58
N GLY A 322 -10.81 19.48 6.61
CA GLY A 322 -9.77 18.55 6.12
C GLY A 322 -8.91 18.01 7.26
N TYR A 323 -8.52 18.88 8.21
CA TYR A 323 -7.79 18.49 9.42
C TYR A 323 -8.52 17.42 10.25
N LEU A 324 -9.84 17.53 10.42
CA LEU A 324 -10.61 16.53 11.15
C LEU A 324 -10.78 15.22 10.38
N LEU A 325 -10.82 15.27 9.05
CA LEU A 325 -10.97 14.09 8.19
C LEU A 325 -9.69 13.27 8.17
N ASP A 326 -8.54 13.92 8.10
CA ASP A 326 -7.20 13.33 8.18
C ASP A 326 -6.94 12.61 9.50
N LEU A 327 -7.30 13.26 10.63
CA LEU A 327 -7.22 12.58 11.93
C LEU A 327 -8.12 11.33 12.01
N ALA A 328 -9.20 11.30 11.24
CA ALA A 328 -10.16 10.21 11.24
C ALA A 328 -9.75 9.05 10.33
N ASP A 329 -9.22 9.29 9.15
CA ASP A 329 -9.00 8.23 8.15
C ASP A 329 -7.98 7.18 8.61
N GLY A 330 -6.87 7.59 9.22
CA GLY A 330 -5.86 6.70 9.75
C GLY A 330 -6.40 5.87 10.93
N ALA A 331 -7.23 6.47 11.78
CA ALA A 331 -7.87 5.78 12.89
C ALA A 331 -8.99 4.83 12.45
N VAL A 332 -9.75 5.21 11.43
CA VAL A 332 -10.79 4.38 10.84
C VAL A 332 -10.17 3.20 10.09
N ALA A 333 -9.10 3.42 9.32
CA ALA A 333 -8.36 2.37 8.61
C ALA A 333 -7.85 1.30 9.59
N ARG A 334 -7.21 1.71 10.67
CA ARG A 334 -6.64 0.79 11.68
C ARG A 334 -7.72 0.06 12.49
N ARG A 335 -8.77 0.75 12.96
CA ARG A 335 -9.89 0.10 13.68
C ARG A 335 -10.66 -0.90 12.83
N LEU A 336 -10.79 -0.64 11.53
CA LEU A 336 -11.55 -1.50 10.62
C LEU A 336 -10.69 -2.59 9.97
N GLY A 337 -9.38 -2.64 10.25
CA GLY A 337 -8.45 -3.55 9.59
C GLY A 337 -8.35 -3.33 8.09
N ALA A 338 -8.54 -2.09 7.65
CA ALA A 338 -8.66 -1.67 6.25
C ALA A 338 -7.44 -0.86 5.75
N CYS A 339 -6.28 -1.02 6.40
CA CYS A 339 -5.03 -0.41 5.93
C CYS A 339 -4.66 -0.99 4.55
N SER A 340 -4.51 -0.12 3.54
CA SER A 340 -4.19 -0.52 2.17
C SER A 340 -3.12 0.39 1.55
N ALA A 341 -2.32 -0.14 0.63
CA ALA A 341 -1.30 0.64 -0.07
C ALA A 341 -1.92 1.77 -0.93
N LEU A 342 -3.11 1.53 -1.50
CA LEU A 342 -3.88 2.56 -2.18
C LEU A 342 -4.32 3.66 -1.21
N GLY A 343 -4.82 3.28 -0.03
CA GLY A 343 -5.22 4.23 1.02
C GLY A 343 -4.06 5.11 1.46
N ALA A 344 -2.88 4.53 1.68
CA ALA A 344 -1.67 5.30 2.03
C ALA A 344 -1.27 6.30 0.92
N LYS A 345 -1.34 5.91 -0.35
CA LYS A 345 -1.08 6.85 -1.46
C LYS A 345 -2.14 7.95 -1.56
N LEU A 346 -3.42 7.60 -1.37
CA LEU A 346 -4.52 8.56 -1.38
C LEU A 346 -4.40 9.58 -0.24
N ASP A 347 -3.94 9.12 0.93
CA ASP A 347 -3.63 9.94 2.10
C ASP A 347 -2.53 10.96 1.76
N ASP A 348 -1.38 10.51 1.22
CA ASP A 348 -0.29 11.39 0.78
C ASP A 348 -0.77 12.46 -0.24
N PHE A 349 -1.64 12.09 -1.19
CA PHE A 349 -2.23 13.04 -2.15
C PHE A 349 -3.20 14.02 -1.50
N ALA A 350 -4.03 13.56 -0.56
CA ALA A 350 -4.96 14.40 0.19
C ALA A 350 -4.20 15.41 1.05
N ASP A 351 -3.16 14.95 1.77
CA ASP A 351 -2.26 15.77 2.57
C ASP A 351 -1.57 16.86 1.75
N PHE A 352 -0.99 16.49 0.61
CA PHE A 352 -0.32 17.46 -0.24
C PHE A 352 -1.31 18.51 -0.79
N THR A 353 -2.51 18.08 -1.17
CA THR A 353 -3.53 18.96 -1.74
C THR A 353 -4.11 19.91 -0.69
N THR A 354 -4.54 19.40 0.46
CA THR A 354 -5.19 20.18 1.52
C THR A 354 -4.17 20.95 2.34
N PHE A 355 -3.13 20.29 2.86
CA PHE A 355 -2.21 20.89 3.81
C PHE A 355 -0.98 21.51 3.17
N GLY A 356 -0.65 21.14 1.92
CA GLY A 356 0.36 21.81 1.12
C GLY A 356 -0.23 22.98 0.34
N ILE A 357 -0.99 22.66 -0.72
CA ILE A 357 -1.44 23.66 -1.70
C ILE A 357 -2.52 24.57 -1.10
N ALA A 358 -3.62 24.02 -0.58
CA ALA A 358 -4.73 24.84 -0.11
C ALA A 358 -4.33 25.77 1.05
N THR A 359 -3.58 25.25 2.01
CA THR A 359 -3.01 26.06 3.12
C THR A 359 -2.09 27.17 2.61
N SER A 360 -1.22 26.90 1.64
CA SER A 360 -0.31 27.92 1.10
C SER A 360 -1.08 29.09 0.46
N LEU A 361 -2.21 28.81 -0.19
CA LEU A 361 -3.03 29.84 -0.83
C LEU A 361 -3.72 30.77 0.17
N LEU A 362 -3.78 30.41 1.46
CA LEU A 362 -4.21 31.34 2.52
C LEU A 362 -3.20 32.48 2.74
N LEU A 363 -1.92 32.29 2.34
CA LEU A 363 -0.86 33.30 2.40
C LEU A 363 -0.76 34.13 1.12
N ARG A 364 -1.52 33.79 0.08
CA ARG A 364 -1.34 34.38 -1.25
C ARG A 364 -1.80 35.83 -1.29
N THR A 365 -0.90 36.71 -1.71
CA THR A 365 -1.20 38.12 -2.01
C THR A 365 -0.59 38.50 -3.38
N PRO A 366 -0.87 39.71 -3.89
CA PRO A 366 -0.18 40.23 -5.08
C PRO A 366 1.34 40.43 -4.89
N ASP A 367 1.84 40.45 -3.66
CA ASP A 367 3.25 40.69 -3.38
C ASP A 367 4.12 39.48 -3.78
N LEU A 368 5.24 39.73 -4.44
CA LEU A 368 6.16 38.67 -4.87
C LEU A 368 6.70 37.84 -3.70
N LEU A 369 7.03 38.48 -2.58
CA LEU A 369 7.58 37.82 -1.40
C LEU A 369 6.61 36.81 -0.79
N ASP A 370 5.31 37.13 -0.77
CA ASP A 370 4.28 36.22 -0.27
C ASP A 370 4.09 35.02 -1.19
N ASN A 371 4.18 35.22 -2.50
CA ASN A 371 4.13 34.12 -3.47
C ASN A 371 5.36 33.21 -3.35
N ILE A 372 6.56 33.76 -3.12
CA ILE A 372 7.76 32.96 -2.82
C ILE A 372 7.55 32.16 -1.53
N LEU A 373 7.01 32.79 -0.49
CA LEU A 373 6.70 32.12 0.77
C LEU A 373 5.70 30.98 0.60
N CYS A 374 4.67 31.15 -0.25
CA CYS A 374 3.74 30.08 -0.62
C CYS A 374 4.47 28.89 -1.24
N VAL A 375 5.35 29.15 -2.21
CA VAL A 375 6.15 28.10 -2.87
C VAL A 375 7.05 27.38 -1.85
N CYS A 376 7.73 28.13 -0.98
CA CYS A 376 8.55 27.54 0.09
C CYS A 376 7.72 26.68 1.04
N TYR A 377 6.51 27.11 1.40
CA TYR A 377 5.60 26.33 2.23
C TYR A 377 5.20 25.01 1.55
N VAL A 378 4.77 25.05 0.28
CA VAL A 378 4.42 23.84 -0.49
C VAL A 378 5.62 22.89 -0.61
N LEU A 379 6.81 23.41 -0.94
CA LEU A 379 8.02 22.61 -1.03
C LEU A 379 8.40 21.96 0.31
N SER A 380 8.20 22.66 1.44
CA SER A 380 8.45 22.08 2.76
C SER A 380 7.51 20.92 3.07
N VAL A 381 6.24 21.00 2.68
CA VAL A 381 5.27 19.90 2.82
C VAL A 381 5.65 18.74 1.90
N PHE A 382 6.02 19.01 0.65
CA PHE A 382 6.49 17.98 -0.28
C PHE A 382 7.71 17.21 0.27
N VAL A 383 8.74 17.94 0.70
CA VAL A 383 9.96 17.35 1.28
C VAL A 383 9.63 16.51 2.51
N ARG A 384 8.72 17.00 3.36
CA ARG A 384 8.26 16.26 4.53
C ARG A 384 7.61 14.93 4.15
N LEU A 385 6.65 14.94 3.22
CA LEU A 385 5.93 13.73 2.79
C LEU A 385 6.89 12.71 2.16
N CYS A 386 7.85 13.16 1.34
CA CYS A 386 8.77 12.25 0.63
C CYS A 386 9.91 11.70 1.49
N PHE A 387 10.51 12.51 2.37
CA PHE A 387 11.80 12.16 3.01
C PHE A 387 11.72 11.96 4.53
N PHE A 388 10.64 12.40 5.18
CA PHE A 388 10.53 12.38 6.64
C PHE A 388 9.54 11.32 7.16
N SER A 389 9.18 10.34 6.32
CA SER A 389 8.54 9.10 6.78
C SER A 389 9.57 8.29 7.56
N SER A 390 9.47 8.27 8.88
CA SER A 390 10.39 7.51 9.71
C SER A 390 10.16 6.03 9.45
N GLY A 391 11.16 5.30 8.95
CA GLY A 391 11.13 3.83 8.83
C GLY A 391 11.04 3.07 10.16
N ILE A 392 10.71 3.76 11.25
CA ILE A 392 10.48 3.25 12.59
C ILE A 392 8.97 3.34 12.84
N PRO A 393 8.27 2.23 13.14
CA PRO A 393 6.87 2.31 13.52
C PRO A 393 6.74 3.26 14.73
N PHE A 394 5.69 4.07 14.79
CA PHE A 394 5.30 4.94 15.93
C PHE A 394 5.89 6.37 16.05
N MET A 395 6.77 6.86 15.17
CA MET A 395 7.30 8.25 15.25
C MET A 395 7.40 8.96 13.89
N TYR A 396 7.13 10.26 13.84
CA TYR A 396 7.39 11.14 12.70
C TYR A 396 8.67 11.94 12.91
N ARG A 397 9.37 12.27 11.82
CA ARG A 397 10.47 13.23 11.80
C ARG A 397 9.92 14.57 11.28
N GLY A 398 10.12 15.65 12.03
CA GLY A 398 9.50 16.96 11.78
C GLY A 398 8.00 17.02 12.13
N LEU A 399 7.44 18.24 12.15
CA LEU A 399 6.03 18.51 12.49
C LEU A 399 5.05 18.07 11.39
N PRO A 400 3.99 17.27 11.67
CA PRO A 400 2.94 16.95 10.69
C PRO A 400 2.30 18.18 10.04
N CYS A 401 2.16 18.11 8.71
CA CYS A 401 1.61 19.17 7.85
C CYS A 401 0.18 19.56 8.24
N LEU A 402 -0.60 18.57 8.69
CA LEU A 402 -1.89 18.72 9.35
C LEU A 402 -1.90 19.83 10.42
N TYR A 403 -1.03 19.72 11.43
CA TYR A 403 -0.97 20.64 12.56
C TYR A 403 -0.49 22.03 12.14
N SER A 404 0.48 22.09 11.23
CA SER A 404 0.93 23.33 10.61
C SER A 404 -0.25 24.07 9.96
N SER A 405 -1.05 23.35 9.18
CA SER A 405 -2.21 23.91 8.47
C SER A 405 -3.32 24.37 9.38
N ALA A 406 -3.63 23.63 10.45
CA ALA A 406 -4.61 24.04 11.44
C ALA A 406 -4.20 25.32 12.19
N ILE A 407 -2.91 25.46 12.53
CA ILE A 407 -2.38 26.68 13.15
C ILE A 407 -2.51 27.86 12.20
N LEU A 408 -2.10 27.68 10.93
CA LEU A 408 -2.11 28.78 9.96
C LEU A 408 -3.54 29.21 9.61
N ALA A 409 -4.46 28.27 9.39
CA ALA A 409 -5.88 28.54 9.13
C ALA A 409 -6.55 29.24 10.33
N SER A 410 -6.29 28.77 11.55
CA SER A 410 -6.82 29.39 12.78
C SER A 410 -6.26 30.78 13.02
N ALA A 411 -4.96 30.98 12.77
CA ALA A 411 -4.32 32.29 12.88
C ALA A 411 -4.83 33.27 11.81
N SER A 412 -5.11 32.79 10.60
CA SER A 412 -5.71 33.60 9.53
C SER A 412 -7.09 34.11 9.93
N LEU A 413 -7.95 33.22 10.45
CA LEU A 413 -9.27 33.57 10.95
C LEU A 413 -9.21 34.54 12.14
N LEU A 414 -8.35 34.28 13.15
CA LEU A 414 -8.26 35.10 14.36
C LEU A 414 -7.63 36.48 14.14
N SER A 415 -6.65 36.57 13.24
CA SER A 415 -5.96 37.83 12.94
C SER A 415 -6.70 38.70 11.92
N GLY A 416 -7.83 38.21 11.38
CA GLY A 416 -8.54 38.86 10.29
C GLY A 416 -7.73 38.95 9.00
N GLY A 417 -6.80 38.00 8.78
CA GLY A 417 -5.89 38.01 7.62
C GLY A 417 -4.71 38.97 7.77
N ASN A 418 -4.21 39.22 8.99
CA ASN A 418 -3.03 40.05 9.17
C ASN A 418 -1.78 39.33 8.61
N MET A 419 -1.34 39.77 7.43
CA MET A 419 -0.24 39.13 6.69
C MET A 419 1.09 39.14 7.46
N ALA A 420 1.36 40.14 8.32
CA ALA A 420 2.59 40.15 9.10
C ALA A 420 2.63 38.98 10.11
N VAL A 421 1.50 38.73 10.78
CA VAL A 421 1.35 37.61 11.71
C VAL A 421 1.45 36.28 10.96
N LEU A 422 0.76 36.18 9.82
CA LEU A 422 0.76 34.97 8.99
C LEU A 422 2.15 34.64 8.42
N ARG A 423 2.93 35.64 7.99
CA ARG A 423 4.32 35.46 7.53
C ARG A 423 5.20 34.88 8.63
N VAL A 424 5.15 35.44 9.83
CA VAL A 424 5.96 34.97 10.98
C VAL A 424 5.59 33.53 11.33
N ILE A 425 4.30 33.22 11.39
CA ILE A 425 3.81 31.87 11.68
C ILE A 425 4.24 30.89 10.58
N ALA A 426 4.06 31.23 9.30
CA ALA A 426 4.42 30.37 8.18
C ALA A 426 5.92 30.03 8.17
N VAL A 427 6.79 31.01 8.38
CA VAL A 427 8.24 30.78 8.48
C VAL A 427 8.58 29.84 9.65
N ALA A 428 7.98 30.06 10.82
CA ALA A 428 8.20 29.19 11.98
C ALA A 428 7.73 27.74 11.71
N LEU A 429 6.57 27.57 11.06
CA LEU A 429 6.02 26.26 10.73
C LEU A 429 6.86 25.52 9.69
N ILE A 430 7.39 26.21 8.66
CA ILE A 430 8.33 25.63 7.68
C ILE A 430 9.55 25.07 8.40
N LEU A 431 10.13 25.83 9.34
CA LEU A 431 11.28 25.37 10.14
C LEU A 431 10.93 24.14 10.97
N PHE A 432 9.75 24.09 11.59
CA PHE A 432 9.32 22.91 12.36
C PHE A 432 9.04 21.69 11.48
N MET A 433 8.51 21.86 10.26
CA MET A 433 8.26 20.75 9.33
C MET A 433 9.55 20.12 8.81
N ILE A 434 10.57 20.93 8.52
CA ILE A 434 11.90 20.47 8.03
C ILE A 434 12.81 20.01 9.18
N SER A 435 12.46 20.35 10.42
CA SER A 435 13.28 20.00 11.59
C SER A 435 13.46 18.49 11.76
N GLN A 436 14.60 18.12 12.33
CA GLN A 436 15.00 16.75 12.67
C GLN A 436 14.31 16.22 13.93
N ASN A 437 13.43 17.00 14.55
CA ASN A 437 12.78 16.67 15.82
C ASN A 437 11.78 15.53 15.64
N PHE A 438 11.68 14.67 16.65
CA PHE A 438 10.72 13.57 16.61
C PHE A 438 9.37 13.97 17.22
N TYR A 439 8.30 13.63 16.52
CA TYR A 439 6.92 13.78 16.97
C TYR A 439 6.26 12.40 17.06
N PRO A 440 5.45 12.11 18.10
CA PRO A 440 4.78 10.82 18.22
C PRO A 440 3.80 10.62 17.06
N HIS A 441 3.63 9.37 16.60
CA HIS A 441 2.64 9.09 15.58
C HIS A 441 1.21 9.28 16.12
N ASP A 442 0.38 9.96 15.35
CA ASP A 442 -0.85 10.53 15.83
C ASP A 442 -1.98 9.49 15.90
N ARG A 443 -2.08 8.82 17.04
CA ARG A 443 -3.15 7.85 17.36
C ARG A 443 -4.26 8.50 18.19
N VAL A 444 -4.67 9.73 17.86
CA VAL A 444 -5.64 10.54 18.64
C VAL A 444 -6.90 9.74 18.98
N LEU A 445 -7.50 9.12 17.97
CA LEU A 445 -8.75 8.38 18.11
C LEU A 445 -8.57 6.96 18.67
N GLU A 446 -7.36 6.43 18.77
CA GLU A 446 -7.09 5.05 19.23
C GLU A 446 -6.39 5.00 20.59
N SER A 447 -5.90 6.14 21.06
CA SER A 447 -5.21 6.31 22.33
C SER A 447 -6.22 6.61 23.46
N GLN A 448 -5.79 7.36 24.46
CA GLN A 448 -6.53 7.61 25.70
C GLN A 448 -7.86 8.35 25.47
N ALA A 449 -8.85 8.11 26.35
CA ALA A 449 -10.21 8.64 26.22
C ALA A 449 -10.27 10.16 26.05
N TRP A 450 -9.37 10.91 26.70
CA TRP A 450 -9.34 12.37 26.57
C TRP A 450 -8.97 12.83 25.15
N LYS A 451 -8.11 12.12 24.40
CA LYS A 451 -7.79 12.46 23.00
C LYS A 451 -9.00 12.29 22.08
N LYS A 452 -9.85 11.29 22.34
CA LYS A 452 -11.14 11.13 21.66
C LYS A 452 -12.11 12.27 21.98
N VAL A 453 -12.09 12.76 23.23
CA VAL A 453 -12.87 13.95 23.65
C VAL A 453 -12.35 15.20 22.94
N VAL A 454 -11.04 15.34 22.75
CA VAL A 454 -10.46 16.44 21.97
C VAL A 454 -10.93 16.41 20.51
N TYR A 455 -10.89 15.23 19.88
CA TYR A 455 -11.40 15.08 18.51
C TYR A 455 -12.89 15.41 18.42
N ALA A 456 -13.72 14.85 19.30
CA ALA A 456 -15.16 15.11 19.34
C ALA A 456 -15.47 16.58 19.60
N GLY A 457 -14.71 17.23 20.48
CA GLY A 457 -14.79 18.67 20.73
C GLY A 457 -14.47 19.47 19.46
N GLY A 458 -13.45 19.09 18.69
CA GLY A 458 -13.15 19.70 17.39
C GLY A 458 -14.32 19.62 16.42
N VAL A 459 -14.92 18.44 16.25
CA VAL A 459 -16.12 18.25 15.41
C VAL A 459 -17.26 19.17 15.86
N VAL A 460 -17.54 19.23 17.16
CA VAL A 460 -18.58 20.13 17.71
C VAL A 460 -18.22 21.60 17.46
N MET A 461 -16.94 21.98 17.56
CA MET A 461 -16.49 23.35 17.32
C MET A 461 -16.66 23.78 15.86
N VAL A 462 -16.47 22.89 14.88
CA VAL A 462 -16.69 23.19 13.46
C VAL A 462 -18.17 23.37 13.13
N PHE A 463 -19.05 22.52 13.66
CA PHE A 463 -20.47 22.50 13.25
C PHE A 463 -21.39 23.31 14.15
N CYS A 464 -21.05 23.49 15.42
CA CYS A 464 -21.96 24.03 16.44
C CYS A 464 -21.45 25.30 17.12
N SER A 465 -20.20 25.70 16.89
CA SER A 465 -19.61 26.88 17.53
C SER A 465 -19.50 28.05 16.57
N SER A 466 -19.69 29.26 17.09
CA SER A 466 -19.42 30.49 16.34
C SER A 466 -17.92 30.78 16.31
N PHE A 467 -17.48 31.55 15.32
CA PHE A 467 -16.23 32.31 15.44
C PHE A 467 -16.33 33.26 16.66
N PRO A 468 -15.26 33.50 17.48
CA PRO A 468 -13.90 32.93 17.50
C PRO A 468 -13.56 31.64 18.30
N PRO A 469 -14.39 31.12 19.24
CA PRO A 469 -14.00 30.00 20.11
C PRO A 469 -13.43 28.77 19.41
N ALA A 470 -13.98 28.41 18.24
CA ALA A 470 -13.50 27.27 17.47
C ALA A 470 -12.03 27.44 17.05
N CYS A 471 -11.63 28.62 16.57
CA CYS A 471 -10.25 28.86 16.14
C CYS A 471 -9.26 28.79 17.30
N VAL A 472 -9.65 29.31 18.47
CA VAL A 472 -8.83 29.21 19.69
C VAL A 472 -8.67 27.74 20.09
N TYR A 473 -9.73 26.93 19.97
CA TYR A 473 -9.67 25.50 20.25
C TYR A 473 -8.65 24.77 19.37
N TYR A 474 -8.75 24.92 18.04
CA TYR A 474 -7.81 24.31 17.10
C TYR A 474 -6.38 24.78 17.32
N LEU A 475 -6.19 26.07 17.57
CA LEU A 475 -4.89 26.66 17.85
C LEU A 475 -4.26 26.08 19.12
N LEU A 476 -5.02 26.03 20.23
CA LEU A 476 -4.56 25.50 21.51
C LEU A 476 -4.11 24.04 21.38
N TRP A 477 -4.91 23.19 20.75
CA TRP A 477 -4.57 21.78 20.62
C TRP A 477 -3.40 21.56 19.66
N SER A 478 -3.34 22.28 18.55
CA SER A 478 -2.23 22.16 17.59
C SER A 478 -0.91 22.69 18.17
N ILE A 479 -0.94 23.79 18.93
CA ILE A 479 0.24 24.30 19.64
C ILE A 479 0.65 23.33 20.76
N SER A 480 -0.29 22.72 21.47
CA SER A 480 0.03 21.71 22.50
C SER A 480 0.79 20.53 21.91
N TYR A 481 0.51 20.16 20.65
CA TYR A 481 1.24 19.11 19.93
C TYR A 481 2.69 19.50 19.65
N ILE A 482 2.94 20.78 19.31
CA ILE A 482 4.29 21.31 19.10
C ILE A 482 5.08 21.40 20.40
N LEU A 483 4.49 21.95 21.46
CA LEU A 483 5.18 22.26 22.70
C LEU A 483 5.35 21.06 23.65
N PHE A 484 4.39 20.14 23.61
CA PHE A 484 4.30 19.01 24.54
C PHE A 484 4.10 17.66 23.82
N PRO A 485 4.91 17.33 22.79
CA PRO A 485 4.70 16.14 21.97
C PRO A 485 4.80 14.86 22.80
N THR A 486 5.80 14.74 23.67
CA THR A 486 6.02 13.51 24.45
C THR A 486 5.20 13.41 25.73
N SER A 487 4.85 14.54 26.36
CA SER A 487 4.12 14.54 27.63
C SER A 487 2.60 14.43 27.46
N LEU A 488 2.04 15.06 26.43
CA LEU A 488 0.60 14.99 26.13
C LEU A 488 0.30 13.99 25.00
N TRP A 489 1.11 13.96 23.95
CA TRP A 489 0.71 13.26 22.72
C TRP A 489 1.34 11.87 22.53
N SER A 490 2.38 11.51 23.29
CA SER A 490 2.94 10.15 23.31
C SER A 490 1.94 9.11 23.83
N SER A 491 2.00 7.88 23.30
CA SER A 491 1.29 6.73 23.87
C SER A 491 2.08 6.17 25.05
N LYS A 492 2.03 6.85 26.21
CA LYS A 492 2.35 6.16 27.46
C LYS A 492 1.12 5.35 27.88
N VAL A 493 1.16 4.06 27.55
CA VAL A 493 0.65 2.98 28.39
C VAL A 493 1.82 2.05 28.65
#